data_AF-A0A2V8NYX7-F1
#
_entry.id   AF-A0A2V8NYX7-F1
#
_cell.length_a   1.000
_cell.length_b   1.000
_cell.length_c   1.000
_cell.angle_alpha   90.00
_cell.angle_beta   90.00
_cell.angle_gamma   90.00
#
_symmetry.space_group_name_H-M   'P 1'
#
loop_
_entity.id
_entity.type
_entity.pdbx_description
1 polymer ?
#
loop_
_entity_poly.entity_id
_entity_poly.type
_entity_poly.pdbx_seq_one_letter_code
_entity_poly.pdbx_strand_id
1 'polypeptide(L)'
;MRKNFGFRISDFGFWGVLVAVAISFSVDCSAQTLAEAARKERERQSHVQSKAVYTNGVAIPAPASASPAPATASSPTPAAAPAKKPEGPPAATGVTDNKGHDEKYWRDAFQKARDEVKRADDKVQLLDLKIKDLNIQLLRQSDVFNREYRIGSEIANAQAELDAARKQAQQARQKIADLEEELRRSGGLPGWAR
;
A
#
# COMPACT_ATOMS: atom_id res chain seq x y z
N MET A 1 0.95 61.83 -20.95
CA MET A 1 -0.18 62.19 -21.83
C MET A 1 -0.12 61.35 -23.10
N ARG A 2 -1.25 60.74 -23.47
CA ARG A 2 -1.41 59.70 -24.50
C ARG A 2 -0.80 60.09 -25.86
N LYS A 3 -0.02 59.19 -26.45
CA LYS A 3 0.26 59.14 -27.89
C LYS A 3 -0.19 57.79 -28.41
N ASN A 4 -1.23 57.82 -29.24
CA ASN A 4 -1.76 56.68 -29.97
C ASN A 4 -0.71 56.20 -30.99
N PHE A 5 -0.29 54.94 -30.89
CA PHE A 5 0.43 54.25 -31.96
C PHE A 5 -0.51 53.24 -32.60
N GLY A 6 -0.83 53.49 -33.87
CA GLY A 6 -1.57 52.56 -34.72
C GLY A 6 -0.71 51.34 -35.03
N PHE A 7 -1.24 50.15 -34.76
CA PHE A 7 -0.64 48.90 -35.16
C PHE A 7 -1.17 48.50 -36.53
N ARG A 8 -0.28 48.37 -37.51
CA ARG A 8 -0.59 48.04 -38.90
C ARG A 8 -0.85 46.54 -39.05
N ILE A 9 -1.86 46.23 -39.87
CA ILE A 9 -2.43 44.90 -40.19
C ILE A 9 -1.51 44.08 -41.12
N SER A 10 -0.19 44.13 -40.94
CA SER A 10 0.77 43.48 -41.84
C SER A 10 1.57 42.32 -41.22
N ASP A 11 1.14 41.75 -40.09
CA ASP A 11 1.83 40.65 -39.40
C ASP A 11 1.02 39.33 -39.30
N PHE A 12 -0.04 39.18 -40.10
CA PHE A 12 -0.91 37.98 -40.10
C PHE A 12 -0.53 36.90 -41.14
N GLY A 13 0.69 36.95 -41.70
CA GLY A 13 1.10 36.08 -42.80
C GLY A 13 1.82 34.78 -42.41
N PHE A 14 2.35 34.67 -41.19
CA PHE A 14 3.28 33.58 -40.84
C PHE A 14 2.80 32.62 -39.74
N TRP A 15 1.70 32.94 -39.05
CA TRP A 15 1.17 32.09 -37.97
C TRP A 15 0.07 31.11 -38.44
N GLY A 16 -0.62 31.41 -39.54
CA GLY A 16 -1.70 30.56 -40.05
C GLY A 16 -1.24 29.20 -40.61
N VAL A 17 -0.01 29.11 -41.11
CA VAL A 17 0.54 27.87 -41.68
C VAL A 17 1.01 26.89 -40.59
N LEU A 18 1.37 27.39 -39.41
CA LEU A 18 1.80 26.56 -38.27
C LEU A 18 0.61 25.93 -37.50
N VAL A 19 -0.58 26.50 -37.61
CA VAL A 19 -1.80 25.94 -37.01
C VAL A 19 -2.44 24.85 -37.91
N ALA A 20 -2.27 24.93 -39.24
CA ALA A 20 -2.81 23.95 -40.16
C ALA A 20 -2.03 22.61 -40.21
N VAL A 21 -0.75 22.60 -39.84
CA VAL A 21 0.07 21.37 -39.80
C VAL A 21 -0.12 20.59 -38.48
N ALA A 22 -0.59 21.23 -37.41
CA ALA A 22 -0.77 20.59 -36.10
C ALA A 22 -2.08 19.76 -35.96
N ILE A 23 -3.01 19.85 -36.92
CA ILE A 23 -4.29 19.12 -36.89
C ILE A 23 -4.23 17.80 -37.70
N SER A 24 -3.10 17.50 -38.34
CA SER A 24 -2.91 16.29 -39.16
C SER A 24 -2.31 15.08 -38.43
N PHE A 25 -2.13 15.14 -37.10
CA PHE A 25 -1.90 13.94 -36.29
C PHE A 25 -3.24 13.25 -36.02
N SER A 26 -3.78 12.68 -37.08
CA SER A 26 -4.86 11.70 -37.08
C SER A 26 -4.54 10.59 -36.09
N VAL A 27 -5.28 10.58 -34.98
CA VAL A 27 -5.95 9.42 -34.39
C VAL A 27 -5.43 8.07 -34.93
N ASP A 28 -4.33 7.56 -34.36
CA ASP A 28 -4.01 6.15 -34.43
C ASP A 28 -5.02 5.39 -33.56
N CYS A 29 -6.12 5.06 -34.21
CA CYS A 29 -7.20 4.23 -33.72
C CYS A 29 -6.65 2.81 -33.47
N SER A 30 -6.08 2.59 -32.29
CA SER A 30 -5.82 1.26 -31.76
C SER A 30 -7.14 0.68 -31.23
N ALA A 31 -8.07 0.44 -32.16
CA ALA A 31 -9.29 -0.34 -31.94
C ALA A 31 -8.96 -1.85 -31.90
N GLN A 32 -8.05 -2.25 -31.01
CA GLN A 32 -8.07 -3.62 -30.52
C GLN A 32 -9.24 -3.68 -29.55
N THR A 33 -10.34 -4.26 -30.00
CA THR A 33 -11.62 -4.22 -29.27
C THR A 33 -11.43 -4.68 -27.82
N LEU A 34 -11.99 -3.96 -26.86
CA LEU A 34 -11.97 -4.36 -25.44
C LEU A 34 -12.52 -5.78 -25.23
N ALA A 35 -13.39 -6.22 -26.15
CA ALA A 35 -13.93 -7.58 -26.18
C ALA A 35 -12.85 -8.64 -26.51
N GLU A 36 -11.94 -8.38 -27.45
CA GLU A 36 -10.81 -9.26 -27.76
C GLU A 36 -9.82 -9.34 -26.58
N ALA A 37 -9.52 -8.21 -25.94
CA ALA A 37 -8.68 -8.17 -24.75
C ALA A 37 -9.30 -8.94 -23.57
N ALA A 38 -10.62 -8.81 -23.37
CA ALA A 38 -11.34 -9.55 -22.35
C ALA A 38 -11.40 -11.06 -22.63
N ARG A 39 -11.56 -11.48 -23.90
CA ARG A 39 -11.52 -12.91 -24.29
C ARG A 39 -10.13 -13.50 -24.05
N LYS A 40 -9.08 -12.80 -24.44
CA LYS A 40 -7.69 -13.26 -24.26
C LYS A 40 -7.29 -13.37 -22.78
N GLU A 41 -7.75 -12.45 -21.93
CA GLU A 41 -7.51 -12.56 -20.48
C GLU A 41 -8.34 -13.69 -19.85
N ARG A 42 -9.57 -13.95 -20.33
CA ARG A 42 -10.39 -15.10 -19.88
C ARG A 42 -9.76 -16.43 -20.28
N GLU A 43 -9.20 -16.54 -21.48
CA GLU A 43 -8.45 -17.73 -21.91
C GLU A 43 -7.20 -17.94 -21.04
N ARG A 44 -6.43 -16.88 -20.77
CA ARG A 44 -5.27 -16.96 -19.87
C ARG A 44 -5.66 -17.41 -18.47
N GLN A 45 -6.74 -16.87 -17.90
CA GLN A 45 -7.25 -17.29 -16.59
C GLN A 45 -7.80 -18.72 -16.59
N SER A 46 -8.38 -19.17 -17.71
CA SER A 46 -8.84 -20.57 -17.86
C SER A 46 -7.69 -21.59 -17.92
N HIS A 47 -6.51 -21.17 -18.38
CA HIS A 47 -5.30 -22.00 -18.39
C HIS A 47 -4.53 -21.99 -17.05
N VAL A 48 -4.93 -21.16 -16.08
CA VAL A 48 -4.25 -21.00 -14.78
C VAL A 48 -5.11 -21.57 -13.63
N GLN A 49 -5.99 -22.52 -13.91
CA GLN A 49 -6.93 -23.04 -12.91
C GLN A 49 -6.27 -23.64 -11.67
N SER A 50 -6.62 -23.02 -10.53
CA SER A 50 -6.56 -23.41 -9.12
C SER A 50 -5.21 -23.65 -8.44
N LYS A 51 -4.76 -22.63 -7.69
CA LYS A 51 -4.05 -22.84 -6.41
C LYS A 51 -5.08 -22.68 -5.30
N ALA A 52 -5.14 -23.67 -4.41
CA ALA A 52 -6.14 -23.83 -3.35
C ALA A 52 -6.48 -22.53 -2.60
N VAL A 53 -7.79 -22.31 -2.38
CA VAL A 53 -8.31 -21.23 -1.55
C VAL A 53 -8.10 -21.62 -0.07
N TYR A 54 -7.20 -20.92 0.60
CA TYR A 54 -7.04 -21.01 2.05
C TYR A 54 -7.91 -19.95 2.72
N THR A 55 -9.06 -20.34 3.25
CA THR A 55 -9.77 -19.54 4.26
C THR A 55 -9.51 -20.15 5.62
N ASN A 56 -8.88 -19.39 6.52
CA ASN A 56 -8.68 -19.76 7.92
C ASN A 56 -7.94 -21.09 8.16
N GLY A 57 -6.77 -21.27 7.54
CA GLY A 57 -5.78 -22.27 7.97
C GLY A 57 -6.11 -23.74 7.69
N VAL A 58 -7.22 -24.06 7.02
CA VAL A 58 -7.56 -25.43 6.63
C VAL A 58 -7.74 -25.48 5.11
N ALA A 59 -6.99 -26.36 4.45
CA ALA A 59 -7.18 -26.67 3.03
C ALA A 59 -8.40 -27.59 2.90
N ILE A 60 -9.36 -27.23 2.06
CA ILE A 60 -10.48 -28.12 1.69
C ILE A 60 -10.07 -28.90 0.44
N PRO A 61 -9.73 -30.20 0.53
CA PRO A 61 -9.49 -31.02 -0.65
C PRO A 61 -10.81 -31.30 -1.39
N ALA A 62 -10.74 -31.40 -2.71
CA ALA A 62 -11.86 -31.81 -3.57
C ALA A 62 -12.37 -33.23 -3.20
N PRO A 63 -13.66 -33.53 -3.35
CA PRO A 63 -14.25 -34.76 -2.82
C PRO A 63 -13.80 -35.98 -3.65
N ALA A 64 -13.02 -36.87 -3.03
CA ALA A 64 -12.73 -38.21 -3.54
C ALA A 64 -12.93 -39.26 -2.43
N SER A 65 -13.81 -40.20 -2.76
CA SER A 65 -14.22 -41.48 -2.18
C SER A 65 -13.40 -42.15 -1.04
N ALA A 66 -14.14 -42.46 0.04
CA ALA A 66 -14.22 -43.72 0.81
C ALA A 66 -12.97 -44.47 1.37
N SER A 67 -12.82 -44.39 2.71
CA SER A 67 -12.48 -45.44 3.74
C SER A 67 -11.17 -46.26 3.67
N PRO A 68 -10.61 -46.84 4.77
CA PRO A 68 -11.09 -46.90 6.18
C PRO A 68 -10.07 -46.51 7.29
N ALA A 69 -10.60 -46.44 8.52
CA ALA A 69 -9.98 -46.25 9.86
C ALA A 69 -9.00 -47.40 10.26
N PRO A 70 -8.34 -47.46 11.47
CA PRO A 70 -8.60 -46.73 12.73
C PRO A 70 -7.38 -46.33 13.60
N ALA A 71 -7.74 -45.78 14.77
CA ALA A 71 -6.99 -45.31 15.95
C ALA A 71 -5.78 -46.14 16.42
N THR A 72 -4.91 -45.57 17.27
CA THR A 72 -4.81 -45.83 18.73
C THR A 72 -3.70 -44.97 19.35
N ALA A 73 -3.84 -44.74 20.65
CA ALA A 73 -3.19 -43.76 21.49
C ALA A 73 -1.82 -44.15 22.07
N SER A 74 -1.27 -43.17 22.81
CA SER A 74 -0.48 -43.29 24.04
C SER A 74 1.05 -43.38 23.92
N SER A 75 1.67 -42.36 24.53
CA SER A 75 3.06 -42.29 25.01
C SER A 75 3.43 -43.48 25.90
N PRO A 76 4.74 -43.76 26.09
CA PRO A 76 5.46 -43.11 27.19
C PRO A 76 6.95 -42.80 26.92
N THR A 77 7.47 -41.78 27.63
CA THR A 77 8.89 -41.53 27.93
C THR A 77 9.44 -42.66 28.83
N PRO A 78 10.74 -43.00 28.80
CA PRO A 78 11.69 -42.39 29.77
C PRO A 78 13.17 -42.27 29.36
N ALA A 79 13.87 -41.40 30.12
CA ALA A 79 15.28 -41.47 30.54
C ALA A 79 16.42 -40.94 29.64
N ALA A 80 16.75 -39.67 29.92
CA ALA A 80 18.07 -39.10 30.25
C ALA A 80 19.39 -39.77 29.80
N ALA A 81 20.19 -38.99 29.07
CA ALA A 81 21.65 -38.98 29.16
C ALA A 81 22.16 -37.51 28.99
N PRO A 82 23.29 -37.13 29.60
CA PRO A 82 23.62 -35.73 29.89
C PRO A 82 24.38 -35.08 28.73
N ALA A 83 24.03 -33.85 28.37
CA ALA A 83 24.79 -33.07 27.39
C ALA A 83 24.89 -31.60 27.80
N LYS A 84 26.13 -31.23 28.11
CA LYS A 84 26.80 -29.94 27.89
C LYS A 84 26.06 -28.67 28.34
N LYS A 85 26.61 -28.11 29.41
CA LYS A 85 26.69 -26.68 29.74
C LYS A 85 26.58 -25.83 28.47
N PRO A 86 25.59 -24.92 28.36
CA PRO A 86 25.61 -23.92 27.31
C PRO A 86 26.79 -23.00 27.60
N GLU A 87 27.80 -23.14 26.76
CA GLU A 87 28.71 -22.05 26.43
C GLU A 87 27.84 -20.80 26.21
N GLY A 88 28.10 -19.75 26.98
CA GLY A 88 27.38 -18.49 26.85
C GLY A 88 27.43 -18.01 25.40
N PRO A 89 26.41 -17.27 24.93
CA PRO A 89 26.41 -16.75 23.58
C PRO A 89 27.76 -16.07 23.28
N PRO A 90 28.37 -16.32 22.10
CA PRO A 90 29.62 -15.68 21.75
C PRO A 90 29.45 -14.18 21.93
N ALA A 91 30.37 -13.57 22.69
CA ALA A 91 30.40 -12.14 22.89
C ALA A 91 30.23 -11.46 21.52
N ALA A 92 29.12 -10.73 21.38
CA ALA A 92 28.92 -9.87 20.24
C ALA A 92 30.10 -8.91 20.21
N THR A 93 31.07 -9.18 19.34
CA THR A 93 32.14 -8.25 18.96
C THR A 93 31.60 -7.15 18.05
N GLY A 94 30.32 -6.82 18.22
CA GLY A 94 29.63 -5.74 17.54
C GLY A 94 29.69 -4.49 18.39
N VAL A 95 29.91 -3.35 17.74
CA VAL A 95 29.72 -2.04 18.37
C VAL A 95 28.27 -1.97 18.86
N THR A 96 28.09 -1.82 20.17
CA THR A 96 26.77 -1.63 20.81
C THR A 96 26.67 -0.19 21.30
N ASP A 97 25.45 0.32 21.40
CA ASP A 97 25.21 1.60 22.06
C ASP A 97 25.37 1.52 23.59
N ASN A 98 25.22 2.65 24.28
CA ASN A 98 25.27 2.71 25.76
C ASN A 98 24.12 1.98 26.46
N LYS A 99 23.11 1.51 25.71
CA LYS A 99 21.95 0.76 26.20
C LYS A 99 22.05 -0.74 25.86
N GLY A 100 23.14 -1.18 25.23
CA GLY A 100 23.37 -2.56 24.82
C GLY A 100 22.59 -2.99 23.57
N HIS A 101 22.01 -2.06 22.81
CA HIS A 101 21.43 -2.34 21.51
C HIS A 101 22.50 -2.38 20.42
N ASP A 102 22.37 -3.35 19.52
CA ASP A 102 23.24 -3.53 18.37
C ASP A 102 22.69 -2.81 17.13
N GLU A 103 23.51 -2.75 16.08
CA GLU A 103 23.10 -2.18 14.79
C GLU A 103 21.84 -2.84 14.22
N LYS A 104 21.71 -4.16 14.39
CA LYS A 104 20.57 -4.92 13.88
C LYS A 104 19.27 -4.48 14.53
N TYR A 105 19.26 -4.32 15.86
CA TYR A 105 18.12 -3.80 16.59
C TYR A 105 17.67 -2.45 16.04
N TRP A 106 18.61 -1.52 15.87
CA TRP A 106 18.31 -0.17 15.39
C TRP A 106 17.77 -0.20 13.96
N ARG A 107 18.40 -0.95 13.05
CA ARG A 107 17.89 -1.12 11.69
C ARG A 107 16.47 -1.68 11.67
N ASP A 108 16.22 -2.75 12.43
CA ASP A 108 14.89 -3.35 12.51
C ASP A 108 13.85 -2.36 13.08
N ALA A 109 14.22 -1.56 14.09
CA ALA A 109 13.36 -0.54 14.67
C ALA A 109 12.99 0.56 13.65
N PHE A 110 13.98 1.08 12.93
CA PHE A 110 13.76 2.10 11.88
C PHE A 110 12.94 1.56 10.71
N GLN A 111 13.21 0.32 10.26
CA GLN A 111 12.41 -0.31 9.21
C GLN A 111 10.96 -0.47 9.62
N LYS A 112 10.69 -0.96 10.84
CA LYS A 112 9.32 -1.05 11.37
C LYS A 112 8.63 0.31 11.43
N ALA A 113 9.32 1.34 11.89
CA ALA A 113 8.75 2.68 11.97
C ALA A 113 8.41 3.26 10.58
N ARG A 114 9.26 3.03 9.57
CA ARG A 114 8.96 3.42 8.18
C ARG A 114 7.81 2.65 7.59
N ASP A 115 7.73 1.35 7.86
CA ASP A 115 6.60 0.54 7.43
C ASP A 115 5.29 1.02 8.08
N GLU A 116 5.32 1.43 9.36
CA GLU A 116 4.18 2.05 10.02
C GLU A 116 3.76 3.36 9.34
N VAL A 117 4.71 4.24 9.01
CA VAL A 117 4.43 5.47 8.26
C VAL A 117 3.81 5.15 6.91
N LYS A 118 4.39 4.20 6.17
CA LYS A 118 3.87 3.79 4.86
C LYS A 118 2.44 3.27 4.96
N ARG A 119 2.15 2.37 5.90
CA ARG A 119 0.79 1.84 6.12
C ARG A 119 -0.19 2.94 6.51
N ALA A 120 0.23 3.90 7.34
CA ALA A 120 -0.61 5.03 7.75
C ALA A 120 -0.90 5.97 6.57
N ASP A 121 0.10 6.27 5.75
CA ASP A 121 -0.05 7.09 4.54
C ASP A 121 -0.93 6.39 3.49
N ASP A 122 -0.77 5.08 3.29
CA ASP A 122 -1.63 4.28 2.41
C ASP A 122 -3.09 4.32 2.87
N LYS A 123 -3.34 4.27 4.18
CA LYS A 123 -4.69 4.39 4.75
C LYS A 123 -5.29 5.77 4.47
N VAL A 124 -4.50 6.85 4.59
CA VAL A 124 -4.96 8.21 4.24
C VAL A 124 -5.35 8.27 2.77
N GLN A 125 -4.54 7.72 1.87
CA GLN A 125 -4.83 7.68 0.43
C GLN A 125 -6.11 6.88 0.13
N LEU A 126 -6.28 5.72 0.76
CA LEU A 126 -7.46 4.89 0.57
C LEU A 126 -8.74 5.62 1.00
N LEU A 127 -8.72 6.31 2.13
CA LEU A 127 -9.87 7.06 2.64
C LEU A 127 -10.19 8.28 1.76
N ASP A 128 -9.17 8.96 1.22
CA ASP A 128 -9.36 10.03 0.25
C ASP A 128 -10.04 9.54 -1.04
N LEU A 129 -9.60 8.38 -1.56
CA LEU A 129 -10.26 7.72 -2.70
C LEU A 129 -11.69 7.31 -2.38
N LYS A 130 -11.95 6.76 -1.19
CA LYS A 130 -13.30 6.39 -0.74
C LYS A 130 -14.22 7.62 -0.70
N ILE A 131 -13.75 8.74 -0.16
CA ILE A 131 -14.52 9.99 -0.14
C ILE A 131 -14.83 10.46 -1.56
N LYS A 132 -13.85 10.43 -2.47
CA LYS A 132 -14.08 10.78 -3.88
C LYS A 132 -15.12 9.89 -4.55
N ASP A 133 -15.05 8.58 -4.32
CA ASP A 133 -16.01 7.62 -4.84
C ASP A 133 -17.43 7.87 -4.29
N LEU A 134 -17.56 8.06 -2.97
CA LEU A 134 -18.85 8.40 -2.35
C LEU A 134 -19.44 9.70 -2.88
N ASN A 135 -18.61 10.72 -3.14
CA ASN A 135 -19.05 11.96 -3.77
C ASN A 135 -19.57 11.74 -5.20
N ILE A 136 -18.91 10.89 -5.98
CA ILE A 136 -19.39 10.51 -7.33
C ILE A 136 -20.72 9.75 -7.23
N GLN A 137 -20.85 8.82 -6.27
CA GLN A 137 -22.10 8.10 -6.03
C GLN A 137 -23.25 9.05 -5.63
N LEU A 138 -22.96 10.04 -4.78
CA LEU A 138 -23.92 11.07 -4.35
C LEU A 138 -24.49 11.86 -5.53
N LEU A 139 -23.66 12.14 -6.54
CA LEU A 139 -24.07 12.87 -7.75
C LEU A 139 -24.86 11.99 -8.73
N ARG A 140 -24.64 10.67 -8.71
CA ARG A 140 -25.35 9.72 -9.58
C ARG A 140 -26.69 9.25 -9.00
N GLN A 141 -26.85 9.32 -7.67
CA GLN A 141 -28.05 8.82 -6.99
C GLN A 141 -29.22 9.81 -7.13
N SER A 142 -30.31 9.36 -7.75
CA SER A 142 -31.53 10.17 -7.96
C SER A 142 -32.51 10.12 -6.78
N ASP A 143 -32.45 9.07 -5.95
CA ASP A 143 -33.28 8.94 -4.75
C ASP A 143 -32.76 9.84 -3.61
N VAL A 144 -33.54 10.86 -3.27
CA VAL A 144 -33.23 11.86 -2.25
C VAL A 144 -33.04 11.24 -0.86
N PHE A 145 -33.84 10.24 -0.49
CA PHE A 145 -33.76 9.65 0.85
C PHE A 145 -32.46 8.86 1.01
N ASN A 146 -32.11 8.04 0.02
CA ASN A 146 -30.89 7.26 0.05
C ASN A 146 -29.62 8.13 -0.10
N ARG A 147 -29.74 9.26 -0.83
CA ARG A 147 -28.67 10.25 -1.01
C ARG A 147 -28.25 10.90 0.31
N GLU A 148 -29.21 11.45 1.06
CA GLU A 148 -28.91 12.23 2.27
C GLU A 148 -28.59 11.33 3.47
N TYR A 149 -29.42 10.32 3.74
CA TYR A 149 -29.29 9.52 4.96
C TYR A 149 -28.16 8.49 4.88
N ARG A 150 -27.95 7.86 3.73
CA ARG A 150 -26.94 6.81 3.59
C ARG A 150 -25.60 7.37 3.10
N ILE A 151 -25.57 7.95 1.91
CA ILE A 151 -24.31 8.41 1.30
C ILE A 151 -23.75 9.61 2.07
N GLY A 152 -24.60 10.56 2.49
CA GLY A 152 -24.18 11.69 3.32
C GLY A 152 -23.52 11.27 4.63
N SER A 153 -24.12 10.30 5.34
CA SER A 153 -23.55 9.78 6.60
C SER A 153 -22.26 8.98 6.37
N GLU A 154 -22.17 8.19 5.29
CA GLU A 154 -20.94 7.49 4.92
C GLU A 154 -19.78 8.45 4.59
N ILE A 155 -20.06 9.58 3.93
CA ILE A 155 -19.07 10.62 3.68
C ILE A 155 -18.58 11.23 4.99
N ALA A 156 -19.49 11.59 5.90
CA ALA A 156 -19.12 12.15 7.20
C ALA A 156 -18.27 11.18 8.03
N ASN A 157 -18.63 9.89 8.04
CA ASN A 157 -17.85 8.86 8.71
C ASN A 157 -16.47 8.68 8.07
N ALA A 158 -16.39 8.63 6.74
CA ALA A 158 -15.11 8.52 6.03
C ALA A 158 -14.21 9.75 6.26
N GLN A 159 -14.77 10.95 6.39
CA GLN A 159 -14.04 12.16 6.77
C GLN A 159 -13.47 12.06 8.19
N ALA A 160 -14.27 11.62 9.16
CA ALA A 160 -13.79 11.41 10.53
C ALA A 160 -12.67 10.36 10.59
N GLU A 161 -12.81 9.25 9.84
CA GLU A 161 -11.77 8.23 9.69
C GLU A 161 -10.50 8.80 9.04
N LEU A 162 -10.64 9.66 8.02
CA LEU A 162 -9.52 10.32 7.32
C LEU A 162 -8.73 11.20 8.27
N ASP A 163 -9.42 12.01 9.09
CA ASP A 163 -8.77 12.89 10.06
C ASP A 163 -8.06 12.10 11.17
N ALA A 164 -8.66 11.00 11.62
CA ALA A 164 -8.00 10.07 12.53
C ALA A 164 -6.75 9.43 11.88
N ALA A 165 -6.85 8.98 10.62
CA ALA A 165 -5.74 8.39 9.88
C ALA A 165 -4.59 9.40 9.66
N ARG A 166 -4.91 10.68 9.38
CA ARG A 166 -3.91 11.76 9.27
C ARG A 166 -3.16 11.97 10.58
N LYS A 167 -3.87 11.97 11.72
CA LYS A 167 -3.22 12.04 13.05
C LYS A 167 -2.32 10.83 13.29
N GLN A 168 -2.77 9.63 12.92
CA GLN A 168 -1.96 8.41 13.02
C GLN A 168 -0.69 8.49 12.16
N ALA A 169 -0.79 9.01 10.93
CA ALA A 169 0.37 9.21 10.05
C ALA A 169 1.36 10.22 10.64
N GLN A 170 0.87 11.32 11.22
CA GLN A 170 1.73 12.29 11.91
C GLN A 170 2.44 11.66 13.11
N GLN A 171 1.73 10.90 13.93
CA GLN A 171 2.31 10.18 15.07
C GLN A 171 3.36 9.16 14.62
N ALA A 172 3.09 8.38 13.56
CA ALA A 172 4.05 7.43 13.01
C ALA A 172 5.34 8.13 12.52
N ARG A 173 5.22 9.30 11.91
CA ARG A 173 6.38 10.12 11.50
C ARG A 173 7.15 10.66 12.70
N GLN A 174 6.45 11.08 13.76
CA GLN A 174 7.08 11.50 15.01
C GLN A 174 7.87 10.36 15.66
N LYS A 175 7.36 9.12 15.64
CA LYS A 175 8.10 7.96 16.15
C LYS A 175 9.46 7.78 15.47
N ILE A 176 9.59 8.10 14.18
CA ILE A 176 10.90 8.05 13.51
C ILE A 176 11.84 9.09 14.12
N ALA A 177 11.38 10.33 14.29
CA ALA A 177 12.18 11.39 14.92
C ALA A 177 12.56 11.04 16.37
N ASP A 178 11.63 10.44 17.14
CA ASP A 178 11.89 9.98 18.50
C ASP A 178 12.93 8.86 18.53
N LEU A 179 12.91 7.94 17.55
CA LEU A 179 13.93 6.89 17.39
C LEU A 179 15.29 7.47 17.00
N GLU A 180 15.35 8.49 16.15
CA GLU A 180 16.60 9.19 15.80
C GLU A 180 17.21 9.87 17.03
N GLU A 181 16.37 10.52 17.82
CA GLU A 181 16.76 11.15 19.08
C GLU A 181 17.26 10.12 20.10
N GLU A 182 16.59 8.97 20.20
CA GLU A 182 16.99 7.89 21.09
C GLU A 182 18.29 7.20 20.65
N LEU A 183 18.50 7.01 19.34
CA LEU A 183 19.76 6.54 18.77
C LEU A 183 20.90 7.52 19.12
N ARG A 184 20.65 8.82 18.98
CA ARG A 184 21.63 9.86 19.34
C ARG A 184 21.92 9.87 20.84
N ARG A 185 20.90 9.73 21.69
CA ARG A 185 21.04 9.72 23.16
C ARG A 185 21.72 8.47 23.68
N SER A 186 21.48 7.32 23.05
CA SER A 186 22.15 6.06 23.36
C SER A 186 23.60 6.03 22.86
N GLY A 187 24.01 6.99 22.01
CA GLY A 187 25.36 7.02 21.43
C GLY A 187 25.56 6.00 20.32
N GLY A 188 24.48 5.46 19.75
CA GLY A 188 24.54 4.61 18.58
C GLY A 188 25.03 5.42 17.36
N LEU A 189 25.67 4.72 16.42
CA LEU A 189 26.18 5.41 15.24
C LEU A 189 25.04 5.91 14.36
N PRO A 190 25.11 7.13 13.81
CA PRO A 190 24.06 7.69 12.93
C PRO A 190 23.85 6.85 11.66
N GLY A 191 24.82 6.00 11.30
CA GLY A 191 24.69 5.07 10.18
C GLY A 191 23.72 3.90 10.40
N TRP A 192 23.32 3.63 11.64
CA TRP A 192 22.39 2.55 11.98
C TRP A 192 20.93 2.91 11.71
N ALA A 193 20.63 4.21 11.57
CA ALA A 193 19.29 4.69 11.23
C ALA A 193 18.91 4.45 9.75
N ARG A 194 19.80 3.92 8.91
CA ARG A 194 19.57 3.78 7.46
C ARG A 194 18.73 2.54 7.13
#